data_AF-A0A401LY63-F1
#
_entry.id   AF-A0A401LY63-F1
#
_cell.length_a   1.000
_cell.length_b   1.000
_cell.length_c   1.000
_cell.angle_alpha   90.00
_cell.angle_beta   90.00
_cell.angle_gamma   90.00
#
_symmetry.space_group_name_H-M   'P 1'
#
loop_
_entity.id
_entity.type
_entity.pdbx_description
1 polymer ?
#
loop_
_entity_poly.entity_id
_entity_poly.type
_entity_poly.pdbx_seq_one_letter_code
_entity_poly.pdbx_strand_id
1 'polypeptide(L)'
;MKRFIKKDKYWEGTVVVKNPQECLAAAITLDLRDAATKSAIRPAYFDDGYFFLMPGESKEIHFQVDIDKIVDAPILQIGGYNVKLQNILLKGK
;
A
#
# COMPACT_ATOMS: atom_id res chain seq x y z
N MET A 1 -8.33 7.22 3.71
CA MET A 1 -7.26 8.23 3.97
C MET A 1 -5.93 7.65 3.49
N LYS A 2 -5.02 8.47 2.95
CA LYS A 2 -3.64 8.03 2.63
C LYS A 2 -2.63 9.10 3.07
N ARG A 3 -1.50 8.66 3.63
CA ARG A 3 -0.42 9.51 4.13
C ARG A 3 0.92 8.85 3.86
N PHE A 4 1.91 9.65 3.48
CA PHE A 4 3.29 9.20 3.25
C PHE A 4 4.24 10.31 3.67
N ILE A 5 4.95 10.11 4.78
CA ILE A 5 5.75 11.13 5.45
C ILE A 5 7.20 10.67 5.52
N LYS A 6 8.11 11.59 5.22
CA LYS A 6 9.55 11.36 5.43
C LYS A 6 9.90 11.46 6.91
N LYS A 7 10.57 10.45 7.46
CA LYS A 7 11.24 10.50 8.77
C LYS A 7 12.76 10.53 8.56
N ASP A 8 13.54 10.55 9.64
CA ASP A 8 15.01 10.66 9.55
C ASP A 8 15.67 9.54 8.73
N LYS A 9 15.23 8.29 8.92
CA LYS A 9 15.86 7.11 8.30
C LYS A 9 14.95 6.31 7.38
N TYR A 10 13.65 6.58 7.40
CA TYR A 10 12.65 5.81 6.67
C TYR A 10 11.50 6.71 6.25
N TRP A 11 10.70 6.23 5.31
CA TRP A 11 9.39 6.77 5.00
C TRP A 11 8.31 5.97 5.71
N GLU A 12 7.33 6.68 6.27
CA GLU A 12 6.18 6.08 6.93
C GLU A 12 4.91 6.32 6.12
N GLY A 13 4.20 5.23 5.82
CA GLY A 13 2.95 5.22 5.10
C GLY A 13 1.77 4.77 5.95
N THR A 14 0.61 5.39 5.73
CA THR A 14 -0.67 4.95 6.27
C THR A 14 -1.69 4.94 5.14
N VAL A 15 -2.44 3.85 4.99
CA VAL A 15 -3.56 3.76 4.03
C VAL A 15 -4.76 3.10 4.70
N VAL A 16 -5.96 3.62 4.44
CA VAL A 16 -7.22 2.93 4.77
C VAL A 16 -7.71 2.23 3.52
N VAL A 17 -7.76 0.89 3.57
CA VAL A 17 -8.33 0.03 2.53
C VAL A 17 -9.77 -0.26 2.92
N LYS A 18 -10.71 -0.01 2.00
CA LYS A 18 -12.14 -0.28 2.20
C LYS A 18 -12.63 -1.24 1.13
N ASN A 19 -13.50 -2.18 1.51
CA ASN A 19 -14.26 -2.97 0.56
C ASN A 19 -15.63 -2.30 0.29
N PRO A 20 -15.82 -1.63 -0.87
CA PRO A 20 -17.12 -1.05 -1.23
C PRO A 20 -18.05 -2.06 -1.93
N GLN A 21 -17.59 -3.27 -2.21
CA GLN A 21 -18.35 -4.28 -2.95
C GLN A 21 -19.35 -4.98 -2.03
N GLU A 22 -20.36 -5.63 -2.62
CA GLU A 22 -21.34 -6.44 -1.90
C GLU A 22 -20.86 -7.88 -1.61
N CYS A 23 -19.65 -8.23 -2.05
CA CYS A 23 -19.03 -9.53 -1.82
C CYS A 23 -17.70 -9.39 -1.05
N LEU A 24 -17.22 -10.52 -0.51
CA LEU A 24 -15.93 -10.61 0.18
C LEU A 24 -14.77 -10.13 -0.71
N ALA A 25 -13.94 -9.21 -0.23
CA ALA A 25 -12.66 -8.90 -0.86
C ALA A 25 -11.58 -9.80 -0.26
N ALA A 26 -11.03 -10.71 -1.07
CA ALA A 26 -10.19 -11.80 -0.59
C ALA A 26 -8.70 -11.62 -0.89
N ALA A 27 -7.87 -12.04 0.06
CA ALA A 27 -6.40 -12.06 -0.04
C ALA A 27 -5.82 -10.72 -0.55
N ILE A 28 -6.21 -9.62 0.09
CA ILE A 28 -5.80 -8.27 -0.30
C ILE A 28 -4.29 -8.14 -0.15
N THR A 29 -3.62 -7.80 -1.24
CA THR A 29 -2.17 -7.64 -1.30
C THR A 29 -1.81 -6.17 -1.38
N LEU A 30 -0.71 -5.80 -0.71
CA LEU A 30 -0.09 -4.50 -0.81
C LEU A 30 1.36 -4.67 -1.25
N ASP A 31 1.78 -3.87 -2.22
CA ASP A 31 3.14 -3.87 -2.73
C ASP A 31 3.59 -2.44 -3.01
N LEU A 32 4.79 -2.08 -2.56
CA LEU A 32 5.38 -0.79 -2.83
C LEU A 32 6.25 -0.90 -4.09
N ARG A 33 6.01 -0.07 -5.09
CA ARG A 33 6.70 -0.15 -6.38
C ARG A 33 7.21 1.19 -6.84
N ASP A 34 8.26 1.16 -7.64
CA ASP A 34 8.79 2.33 -8.32
C ASP A 34 7.83 2.76 -9.44
N ALA A 35 7.47 4.04 -9.51
CA ALA A 35 6.48 4.50 -10.49
C ALA A 35 6.96 4.39 -11.93
N ALA A 36 8.25 4.55 -12.20
CA ALA A 36 8.81 4.53 -13.54
C ALA A 36 9.00 3.09 -14.04
N THR A 37 9.71 2.28 -13.26
CA THR A 37 10.13 0.92 -13.64
C THR A 37 9.11 -0.16 -13.30
N LYS A 38 8.13 0.14 -12.42
CA LYS A 38 7.16 -0.82 -11.86
C LYS A 38 7.78 -1.94 -11.02
N SER A 39 9.09 -1.86 -10.76
CA SER A 39 9.82 -2.81 -9.93
C SER A 39 9.39 -2.69 -8.47
N ALA A 40 9.39 -3.81 -7.75
CA ALA A 40 9.10 -3.80 -6.32
C ALA A 40 10.23 -3.09 -5.55
N ILE A 41 9.84 -2.22 -4.63
CA ILE A 41 10.75 -1.54 -3.70
C ILE A 41 10.84 -2.37 -2.44
N ARG A 42 12.05 -2.82 -2.10
CA ARG A 42 12.29 -3.74 -0.99
C ARG A 42 13.57 -3.40 -0.20
N PRO A 43 13.61 -3.69 1.11
CA PRO A 43 12.50 -4.20 1.91
C PRO A 43 11.44 -3.10 2.17
N ALA A 44 10.17 -3.48 2.15
CA ALA A 44 9.06 -2.66 2.59
C ALA A 44 8.28 -3.47 3.62
N TYR A 45 8.08 -2.91 4.82
CA TYR A 45 7.49 -3.60 5.95
C TYR A 45 6.06 -3.11 6.11
N PHE A 46 5.09 -4.00 5.94
CA PHE A 46 3.67 -3.75 6.18
C PHE A 46 3.28 -4.40 7.52
N ASP A 47 2.40 -3.76 8.29
CA ASP A 47 1.86 -4.34 9.53
C ASP A 47 0.87 -5.49 9.28
N ASP A 48 0.30 -5.57 8.08
CA ASP A 48 -0.55 -6.65 7.63
C ASP A 48 -0.52 -6.80 6.09
N GLY A 49 -0.89 -7.98 5.60
CA GLY A 49 -1.01 -8.31 4.19
C GLY A 49 -1.77 -9.63 3.99
N TYR A 50 -2.31 -9.85 2.79
CA TYR A 50 -3.15 -11.00 2.45
C TYR A 50 -4.43 -11.13 3.30
N PHE A 51 -4.91 -10.04 3.88
CA PHE A 51 -6.12 -10.03 4.69
C PHE A 51 -7.39 -10.04 3.85
N PHE A 52 -8.52 -10.20 4.53
CA PHE A 52 -9.86 -10.21 3.97
C PHE A 52 -10.64 -9.00 4.47
N LEU A 53 -11.58 -8.48 3.66
CA LEU A 53 -12.53 -7.46 4.08
C LEU A 53 -13.95 -7.86 3.68
N MET A 54 -14.86 -7.89 4.64
CA MET A 54 -16.29 -8.05 4.40
C MET A 54 -16.88 -6.83 3.68
N PRO A 55 -18.06 -6.94 3.04
CA PRO A 55 -18.75 -5.80 2.45
C PRO A 55 -18.88 -4.62 3.42
N GLY A 56 -18.40 -3.45 3.00
CA GLY A 56 -18.41 -2.22 3.81
C GLY A 56 -17.26 -2.08 4.81
N GLU A 57 -16.52 -3.16 5.10
CA GLU A 57 -15.42 -3.14 6.07
C GLU A 57 -14.25 -2.30 5.58
N SER A 58 -13.52 -1.71 6.54
CA SER A 58 -12.31 -0.95 6.28
C SER A 58 -11.22 -1.35 7.25
N LYS A 59 -9.97 -1.31 6.79
CA LYS A 59 -8.80 -1.56 7.60
C LYS A 59 -7.73 -0.51 7.32
N GLU A 60 -7.14 0.02 8.39
CA GLU A 60 -5.97 0.86 8.30
C GLU A 60 -4.71 0.00 8.30
N ILE A 61 -3.81 0.28 7.38
CA ILE A 61 -2.55 -0.42 7.17
C ILE A 61 -1.41 0.59 7.30
N HIS A 62 -0.41 0.23 8.10
CA HIS A 62 0.83 0.98 8.24
C HIS A 62 1.95 0.28 7.49
N PHE A 63 2.83 1.07 6.90
CA PHE A 63 4.02 0.53 6.27
C PHE A 63 5.22 1.46 6.38
N GLN A 64 6.40 0.88 6.32
CA GLN A 64 7.66 1.59 6.38
C GLN A 64 8.64 1.07 5.32
N VAL A 65 9.46 1.97 4.80
CA VAL A 65 10.50 1.67 3.82
C VAL A 65 11.70 2.56 4.09
N ASP A 66 12.91 2.02 4.02
CA ASP A 66 14.13 2.80 4.25
C ASP A 66 14.25 3.95 3.24
N ILE A 67 14.81 5.07 3.71
CA ILE A 67 14.87 6.33 2.95
C ILE A 67 15.64 6.19 1.62
N ASP A 68 16.64 5.32 1.58
CA ASP A 68 17.52 5.06 0.43
C ASP A 68 16.86 4.20 -0.65
N LYS A 69 15.76 3.51 -0.34
CA LYS A 69 15.02 2.67 -1.30
C LYS A 69 14.04 3.48 -2.15
N ILE A 70 13.68 4.68 -1.73
CA ILE A 70 12.83 5.59 -2.50
C ILE A 70 13.72 6.52 -3.32
N VAL A 71 13.97 6.14 -4.58
CA VAL A 71 14.75 6.95 -5.54
C VAL A 71 13.87 7.99 -6.23
N ASP A 72 12.65 7.62 -6.59
CA ASP A 72 11.63 8.47 -7.21
C ASP A 72 10.27 8.25 -6.51
N ALA A 73 9.20 8.86 -7.01
CA ALA A 73 7.86 8.75 -6.47
C ALA A 73 7.37 7.29 -6.45
N PRO A 74 7.08 6.70 -5.28
CA PRO A 74 6.60 5.33 -5.22
C PRO A 74 5.09 5.25 -5.48
N ILE A 75 4.65 4.10 -5.99
CA ILE A 75 3.25 3.71 -6.03
C ILE A 75 2.99 2.64 -4.96
N LEU A 76 1.89 2.79 -4.23
CA LEU A 76 1.30 1.69 -3.47
C LEU A 76 0.33 0.95 -4.39
N GLN A 77 0.68 -0.27 -4.76
CA GLN A 77 -0.16 -1.17 -5.52
C GLN A 77 -1.00 -2.01 -4.56
N ILE A 78 -2.32 -1.97 -4.74
CA ILE A 78 -3.29 -2.75 -3.96
C ILE A 78 -3.99 -3.71 -4.93
N GLY A 79 -4.00 -4.99 -4.58
CA GLY A 79 -4.69 -6.02 -5.37
C GLY A 79 -5.33 -7.05 -4.46
N GLY A 80 -5.77 -8.17 -5.03
CA GLY A 80 -6.31 -9.30 -4.30
C GLY A 80 -6.82 -10.38 -5.24
N TYR A 81 -7.34 -11.47 -4.71
CA TYR A 81 -7.84 -12.59 -5.50
C TYR A 81 -8.98 -12.17 -6.44
N ASN A 82 -9.95 -11.42 -5.91
CA ASN A 82 -11.10 -10.90 -6.64
C ASN A 82 -11.20 -9.36 -6.59
N VAL A 83 -10.07 -8.70 -6.33
CA VAL A 83 -9.97 -7.24 -6.24
C VAL A 83 -9.17 -6.73 -7.43
N LYS A 84 -9.76 -5.83 -8.22
CA LYS A 84 -9.06 -5.17 -9.33
C LYS A 84 -7.86 -4.40 -8.80
N LEU A 85 -6.73 -4.55 -9.49
CA LEU A 85 -5.49 -3.86 -9.14
C LEU A 85 -5.65 -2.34 -9.21
N GLN A 86 -5.24 -1.67 -8.14
CA GLN A 86 -5.28 -0.22 -7.99
C GLN A 86 -3.89 0.31 -7.64
N ASN A 87 -3.48 1.38 -8.32
CA ASN A 87 -2.20 2.03 -8.08
C ASN A 87 -2.43 3.41 -7.47
N ILE A 88 -1.83 3.63 -6.31
CA ILE A 88 -1.92 4.89 -5.58
C ILE A 88 -0.54 5.54 -5.60
N LEU A 89 -0.38 6.62 -6.38
CA LEU A 89 0.84 7.43 -6.30
C LEU A 89 0.95 8.05 -4.89
N LEU A 90 2.11 7.85 -4.27
CA LEU A 90 2.47 8.41 -2.99
C LEU A 90 3.34 9.64 -3.23
N LYS A 91 2.84 10.81 -2.81
CA LYS A 91 3.63 12.05 -2.81
C LYS A 91 4.08 12.27 -1.38
N GLY A 92 5.39 12.32 -1.17
CA GLY A 92 5.97 12.66 0.13
C GLY A 92 5.49 14.03 0.58
N LYS A 93 5.06 14.11 1.84
CA LYS A 93 4.93 15.37 2.56
C LYS A 93 6.10 15.52 3.53
#